data_AF-A0A7G9XTT1-F1
#
_entry.id   AF-A0A7G9XTT1-F1
#
_cell.length_a   1.000
_cell.length_b   1.000
_cell.length_c   1.000
_cell.angle_alpha   90.00
_cell.angle_beta   90.00
_cell.angle_gamma   90.00
#
_symmetry.space_group_name_H-M   'P 1'
#
loop_
_entity.id
_entity.type
_entity.pdbx_description
1 polymer ?
#
loop_
_entity_poly.entity_id
_entity_poly.type
_entity_poly.pdbx_seq_one_letter_code
_entity_poly.pdbx_strand_id
1 'polypeptide(L)'
;MLVLDWRYRLFLWRAPARAALTLAIGVALLLVVDLVAISLGVFRVGDSPLLSGVMLAPHLPLEEPLFLLFLCLLTMVAHELVQRIRSRRRTAEREG
;
A
#
# COMPACT_ATOMS: atom_id res chain seq x y z
N MET A 1 -10.79 -1.94 -2.42
CA MET A 1 -9.53 -2.36 -3.09
C MET A 1 -9.43 -3.87 -3.27
N LEU A 2 -9.52 -4.68 -2.21
CA LEU A 2 -9.48 -6.16 -2.29
C LEU A 2 -10.53 -6.77 -3.24
N VAL A 3 -11.75 -6.23 -3.29
CA VAL A 3 -12.80 -6.68 -4.23
C VAL A 3 -12.42 -6.39 -5.69
N LEU A 4 -11.80 -5.24 -5.95
CA LEU A 4 -11.31 -4.88 -7.28
C LEU A 4 -10.16 -5.80 -7.70
N ASP A 5 -9.24 -6.05 -6.76
CA ASP A 5 -8.12 -6.95 -6.98
C ASP A 5 -8.57 -8.39 -7.22
N TRP A 6 -9.59 -8.87 -6.50
CA TRP A 6 -10.21 -10.17 -6.70
C TRP A 6 -10.92 -10.27 -8.05
N ARG A 7 -11.77 -9.29 -8.38
CA ARG A 7 -12.58 -9.29 -9.61
C ARG A 7 -11.74 -9.24 -10.88
N TYR A 8 -10.63 -8.52 -10.85
CA TYR A 8 -9.78 -8.30 -12.02
C TYR A 8 -8.44 -9.04 -11.97
N ARG A 9 -8.16 -9.76 -10.87
CA ARG A 9 -6.92 -10.49 -10.59
C ARG A 9 -5.69 -9.65 -10.93
N LEU A 10 -5.61 -8.47 -10.34
CA LEU A 10 -4.60 -7.48 -10.69
C LEU A 10 -3.25 -7.83 -10.03
N PHE A 11 -3.23 -8.05 -8.72
CA PHE A 11 -2.02 -8.15 -7.92
C PHE A 11 -2.00 -9.33 -6.94
N LEU A 12 -2.79 -9.34 -5.87
CA LEU A 12 -2.76 -10.45 -4.87
C LEU A 12 -3.27 -11.75 -5.50
N TRP A 13 -4.37 -11.70 -6.23
CA TRP A 13 -4.99 -12.89 -6.84
C TRP A 13 -4.32 -13.37 -8.12
N ARG A 14 -3.30 -12.64 -8.60
CA ARG A 14 -2.47 -13.04 -9.75
C ARG A 14 -1.23 -13.81 -9.31
N ALA A 15 -0.57 -13.37 -8.23
CA ALA A 15 0.63 -14.00 -7.70
C ALA A 15 0.75 -13.75 -6.18
N PRO A 16 0.03 -14.52 -5.34
CA PRO A 16 -0.16 -14.19 -3.92
C PRO A 16 1.15 -14.14 -3.14
N ALA A 17 2.08 -15.07 -3.38
CA ALA A 17 3.38 -15.09 -2.69
C ALA A 17 4.24 -13.85 -3.04
N ARG A 18 4.30 -13.48 -4.33
CA ARG A 18 5.06 -12.30 -4.78
C ARG A 18 4.40 -11.01 -4.30
N ALA A 19 3.08 -10.93 -4.38
CA ALA A 19 2.32 -9.79 -3.89
C ALA A 19 2.52 -9.59 -2.39
N ALA A 20 2.41 -10.66 -1.59
CA ALA A 20 2.66 -10.62 -0.15
C ALA A 20 4.10 -10.16 0.16
N LEU A 21 5.09 -10.68 -0.56
CA LEU A 21 6.49 -10.25 -0.38
C LEU A 21 6.70 -8.77 -0.72
N THR A 22 6.14 -8.29 -1.85
CA THR A 22 6.22 -6.88 -2.23
C THR A 22 5.56 -5.97 -1.21
N LEU A 23 4.39 -6.35 -0.69
CA LEU A 23 3.72 -5.59 0.37
C LEU A 23 4.52 -5.59 1.66
N ALA A 24 5.04 -6.74 2.09
CA ALA A 24 5.85 -6.85 3.29
C ALA A 24 7.11 -5.98 3.21
N ILE A 25 7.82 -6.01 2.07
CA ILE A 25 9.00 -5.18 1.84
C ILE A 25 8.61 -3.69 1.83
N GLY A 26 7.55 -3.31 1.10
CA GLY A 26 7.10 -1.93 1.01
C GLY A 26 6.72 -1.35 2.37
N VAL A 27 5.93 -2.10 3.16
CA VAL A 27 5.54 -1.71 4.52
C VAL A 27 6.75 -1.62 5.42
N ALA A 28 7.66 -2.59 5.39
CA ALA A 28 8.86 -2.56 6.23
C ALA A 28 9.75 -1.34 5.94
N LEU A 29 9.97 -1.02 4.67
CA LEU A 29 10.77 0.15 4.28
C LEU A 29 10.12 1.46 4.73
N LEU A 30 8.82 1.62 4.53
CA LEU A 30 8.11 2.82 4.97
C LEU A 30 8.08 2.94 6.49
N LEU A 31 7.90 1.82 7.20
CA LEU A 31 7.91 1.80 8.65
C LEU A 31 9.27 2.20 9.22
N VAL A 32 10.37 1.79 8.58
CA VAL A 32 11.72 2.25 8.96
C VAL A 32 11.84 3.77 8.79
N VAL A 33 11.32 4.32 7.70
CA VAL A 33 11.31 5.78 7.48
C VAL A 33 10.47 6.49 8.54
N ASP A 34 9.30 5.95 8.89
CA ASP A 34 8.46 6.50 9.95
C ASP A 34 9.18 6.49 11.30
N LEU A 35 9.81 5.38 11.67
CA LEU A 35 10.58 5.26 12.91
C LEU A 35 11.72 6.28 12.97
N VAL A 36 12.42 6.50 11.86
CA VAL A 36 13.45 7.55 11.76
C VAL A 36 12.83 8.93 11.95
N ALA A 37 11.73 9.24 11.28
CA ALA A 37 11.06 10.53 11.39
C ALA A 37 10.47 10.79 12.79
N ILE A 38 9.96 9.76 13.46
CA ILE A 38 9.54 9.81 14.87
C ILE A 38 10.73 10.09 15.78
N SER A 39 11.87 9.42 15.56
CA SER A 39 13.08 9.64 16.37
C SER A 39 13.65 11.05 16.23
N LEU A 40 13.41 11.68 15.08
CA LEU A 40 13.78 13.07 14.79
C LEU A 40 12.74 14.08 15.31
N GLY A 41 11.62 13.63 15.88
CA GLY A 41 10.53 14.48 16.37
C GLY A 41 9.69 15.13 15.26
N VAL A 42 9.81 14.66 14.02
CA VAL A 42 9.07 15.18 12.87
C VAL A 42 7.62 14.70 12.93
N PHE A 43 7.40 13.43 13.30
CA PHE A 43 6.07 12.87 13.49
C PHE A 43 5.62 12.93 14.94
N ARG A 44 4.39 13.40 15.13
CA ARG A 44 3.66 13.41 16.40
C ARG A 44 2.29 12.82 16.15
N VAL A 45 1.84 11.94 17.03
CA VAL A 45 0.48 11.41 16.99
C VAL A 45 -0.48 12.56 17.29
N GLY A 46 -1.42 12.81 16.37
CA GLY A 46 -2.43 13.84 16.57
C GLY A 46 -3.51 13.39 17.55
N ASP A 47 -4.11 14.33 18.27
CA ASP A 47 -5.21 14.07 19.23
C ASP A 47 -6.55 13.87 18.50
N SER A 48 -6.60 12.90 17.57
CA SER A 48 -7.83 12.58 16.85
C SER A 48 -8.71 11.65 17.70
N PRO A 49 -9.98 12.00 17.96
CA PRO A 49 -10.92 11.16 18.70
C PRO A 49 -11.31 9.87 17.95
N LEU A 50 -10.89 9.73 16.68
CA LEU A 50 -11.12 8.55 15.86
C LEU A 50 -10.00 7.51 15.95
N LEU A 51 -8.89 7.82 16.63
CA LEU A 51 -7.83 6.84 16.88
C LEU A 51 -8.35 5.77 17.86
N SER A 52 -8.01 4.51 17.61
CA SER A 52 -8.32 3.42 18.55
C SER A 52 -7.65 3.57 19.90
N GLY A 53 -6.60 4.41 19.97
CA GLY A 53 -5.75 4.60 21.14
C GLY A 53 -4.73 3.49 21.37
N VAL A 54 -4.68 2.48 20.49
CA VAL A 54 -3.73 1.38 20.59
C VAL A 54 -2.38 1.80 20.01
N MET A 55 -1.35 1.85 20.86
CA MET A 55 0.00 2.24 20.48
C MET A 55 0.91 1.00 20.42
N LEU A 56 1.56 0.78 19.28
CA LEU A 56 2.56 -0.28 19.10
C LEU A 56 3.93 0.13 19.69
N ALA A 57 4.25 1.42 19.63
CA ALA A 57 5.46 2.03 20.20
C ALA A 57 5.17 3.50 20.59
N PRO A 58 6.09 4.19 21.31
CA PRO A 58 5.94 5.62 21.56
C PRO A 58 5.73 6.38 20.23
N HIS A 59 4.61 7.08 20.13
CA HIS A 59 4.20 7.82 18.94
C HIS A 59 3.95 6.97 17.66
N LEU A 60 3.75 5.65 17.79
CA LEU A 60 3.43 4.78 16.65
C LEU A 60 2.10 4.03 16.89
N PRO A 61 0.98 4.53 16.35
CA PRO A 61 -0.33 3.90 16.51
C PRO A 61 -0.44 2.60 15.67
N LEU A 62 -1.31 1.68 16.09
CA LEU A 62 -1.61 0.43 15.37
C LEU A 62 -2.10 0.67 13.94
N GLU A 63 -2.77 1.80 13.74
CA GLU A 63 -3.31 2.22 12.45
C GLU A 63 -2.20 2.55 11.44
N GLU A 64 -0.99 2.91 11.88
CA GLU A 64 0.08 3.32 10.97
C GLU A 64 0.53 2.15 10.08
N PRO A 65 0.91 0.96 10.60
CA PRO A 65 1.24 -0.18 9.73
C PRO A 65 0.08 -0.63 8.84
N LEU A 66 -1.17 -0.51 9.31
CA LEU A 66 -2.36 -0.82 8.52
C LEU A 66 -2.54 0.18 7.37
N PHE A 67 -2.30 1.46 7.63
CA PHE A 67 -2.32 2.52 6.65
C PHE A 67 -1.21 2.33 5.61
N LEU A 68 0.01 2.01 6.04
CA LEU A 68 1.12 1.69 5.13
C LEU A 68 0.80 0.49 4.26
N LEU A 69 0.24 -0.58 4.83
CA LEU A 69 -0.21 -1.75 4.07
C LEU A 69 -1.26 -1.36 3.03
N PHE A 70 -2.26 -0.57 3.44
CA PHE A 70 -3.28 -0.04 2.55
C PHE A 70 -2.67 0.82 1.43
N LEU A 71 -1.70 1.67 1.74
CA LEU A 71 -1.01 2.53 0.78
C LEU A 71 -0.23 1.69 -0.24
N CYS A 72 0.53 0.69 0.21
CA CYS A 72 1.22 -0.23 -0.69
C CYS A 72 0.23 -0.99 -1.59
N LEU A 73 -0.88 -1.47 -1.04
CA LEU A 73 -1.96 -2.11 -1.80
C LEU A 73 -2.56 -1.18 -2.85
N LEU A 74 -2.89 0.06 -2.46
CA LEU A 74 -3.46 1.07 -3.35
C LEU A 74 -2.51 1.38 -4.50
N THR A 75 -1.23 1.60 -4.21
CA THR A 75 -0.20 1.86 -5.22
C THR A 75 -0.08 0.71 -6.22
N MET A 76 -0.08 -0.54 -5.75
CA MET A 76 0.03 -1.70 -6.64
C MET A 76 -1.21 -1.89 -7.50
N VAL A 77 -2.41 -1.72 -6.94
CA VAL A 77 -3.66 -1.78 -7.71
C VAL A 77 -3.71 -0.67 -8.76
N ALA A 78 -3.32 0.56 -8.41
CA ALA A 78 -3.25 1.69 -9.33
C ALA A 78 -2.22 1.44 -10.45
N HIS A 79 -1.03 0.93 -10.10
CA HIS A 79 0.01 0.59 -11.06
C HIS A 79 -0.47 -0.46 -12.08
N GLU A 80 -1.05 -1.58 -11.61
CA GLU A 80 -1.58 -2.63 -12.50
C GLU A 80 -2.72 -2.12 -13.39
N LEU A 81 -3.58 -1.25 -12.87
CA LEU A 81 -4.64 -0.61 -13.68
C LEU A 81 -4.05 0.22 -14.82
N VAL A 82 -3.04 1.05 -14.54
CA VAL A 82 -2.36 1.86 -15.56
C VAL A 82 -1.67 0.98 -16.61
N GLN A 83 -0.99 -0.09 -16.18
CA GLN A 83 -0.34 -1.04 -17.09
C GLN A 83 -1.36 -1.71 -18.02
N ARG A 84 -2.52 -2.11 -17.48
CA ARG A 84 -3.60 -2.74 -18.26
C ARG A 84 -4.25 -1.79 -19.26
N ILE A 85 -4.42 -0.52 -18.92
CA ILE A 85 -4.93 0.49 -19.87
C ILE A 85 -3.92 0.71 -21.00
N ARG A 86 -2.62 0.81 -20.66
CA ARG A 86 -1.54 0.96 -21.65
C ARG A 86 -1.44 -0.25 -22.58
N SER A 87 -1.56 -1.47 -22.07
CA SER A 87 -1.49 -2.68 -22.90
C SER A 87 -2.64 -2.73 -23.92
N ARG A 88 -3.85 -2.34 -23.52
CA ARG A 88 -5.02 -2.31 -24.42
C ARG A 88 -4.85 -1.31 -25.56
N ARG A 89 -4.33 -0.11 -25.28
CA ARG A 89 -4.07 0.91 -26.32
C ARG A 89 -3.07 0.41 -27.37
N ARG A 90 -1.98 -0.24 -26.92
CA ARG A 90 -0.96 -0.81 -27.82
C ARG A 90 -1.49 -1.90 -28.75
N THR A 91 -2.45 -2.71 -28.31
CA THR A 91 -3.06 -3.73 -29.18
C THR A 91 -3.95 -3.08 -30.23
N ALA A 92 -4.77 -2.09 -29.85
CA ALA A 92 -5.63 -1.37 -30.78
C ALA A 92 -4.84 -0.61 -31.86
N GLU A 93 -3.67 -0.04 -31.52
CA GLU A 93 -2.77 0.63 -32.47
C GLU A 93 -2.07 -0.34 -33.45
N ARG A 94 -2.03 -1.65 -33.16
CA ARG A 94 -1.41 -2.66 -34.05
C ARG A 94 -2.41 -3.32 -35.00
N GLU A 95 -3.70 -3.22 -34.72
CA GLU A 95 -4.79 -3.85 -35.47
C GLU A 95 -5.50 -2.89 -36.44
N GLY A 96 -5.17 -1.59 -36.42
CA GLY A 96 -5.67 -0.57 -37.36
C GLY A 96 -4.58 -0.07 -38.29
#